data_AF-A0A1B7W3X2-F1
#
_entry.id   AF-A0A1B7W3X2-F1
#
_cell.length_a   1.000
_cell.length_b   1.000
_cell.length_c   1.000
_cell.angle_alpha   90.00
_cell.angle_beta   90.00
_cell.angle_gamma   90.00
#
_symmetry.space_group_name_H-M   'P 1'
#
loop_
_entity.id
_entity.type
_entity.pdbx_description
1 polymer ?
#
loop_
_entity_poly.entity_id
_entity_poly.type
_entity_poly.pdbx_seq_one_letter_code
_entity_poly.pdbx_strand_id
1 'polypeptide(L)'
;FGRETRTEDPVLHFYETFLAAYESSLRKSRGVYYTPEPVVNFIVGAVNDILRDEKIFDLEDGLGSRKVTILDPATGTGTFLYAVIKQIYLNEIDDSNIRRWNKFFRRKKLLSRLFGFELLMTPYTIAHLKLGLLLSDLGYDFAPEERLKVYLTNALEAGIKSGELIPGITQIIA
;
A
#
# COMPACT_ATOMS: atom_id res chain seq x y z
N PHE A 1 -8.26 -13.35 23.93
CA PHE A 1 -7.44 -14.01 24.97
C PHE A 1 -6.20 -13.15 25.23
N GLY A 2 -5.81 -12.93 26.49
CA GLY A 2 -4.54 -12.29 26.90
C GLY A 2 -4.55 -10.75 26.94
N ARG A 3 -4.58 -10.15 28.14
CA ARG A 3 -4.40 -8.71 28.38
C ARG A 3 -2.90 -8.39 28.39
N GLU A 4 -2.31 -8.00 27.26
CA GLU A 4 -1.16 -7.04 27.24
C GLU A 4 -0.76 -6.48 25.86
N THR A 5 -1.28 -6.96 24.74
CA THR A 5 -1.16 -6.26 23.45
C THR A 5 -2.45 -6.43 22.66
N ARG A 6 -3.26 -5.38 22.58
CA ARG A 6 -4.42 -5.36 21.67
C ARG A 6 -3.92 -5.25 20.22
N THR A 7 -3.46 -6.36 19.65
CA THR A 7 -3.42 -6.52 18.20
C THR A 7 -4.79 -7.03 17.76
N GLU A 8 -5.71 -6.09 17.49
CA GLU A 8 -7.06 -6.37 16.98
C GLU A 8 -7.07 -6.73 15.48
N ASP A 9 -5.91 -6.97 14.85
CA ASP A 9 -5.82 -7.36 13.45
C ASP A 9 -5.53 -8.87 13.34
N PRO A 10 -6.54 -9.71 13.05
CA PRO A 10 -6.36 -11.15 12.83
C PRO A 10 -5.36 -11.46 11.73
N VAL A 11 -5.18 -10.56 10.75
CA VAL A 11 -4.21 -10.71 9.66
C VAL A 11 -2.81 -10.50 10.20
N LEU A 12 -2.60 -9.54 11.11
CA LEU A 12 -1.30 -9.33 11.76
C LEU A 12 -0.95 -10.50 12.69
N HIS A 13 -1.91 -11.03 13.44
CA HIS A 13 -1.69 -12.19 14.30
C HIS A 13 -1.41 -13.47 13.50
N PHE A 14 -2.18 -13.70 12.43
CA PHE A 14 -1.90 -14.76 11.46
C PHE A 14 -0.52 -14.56 10.83
N TYR A 15 -0.13 -13.33 10.51
CA TYR A 15 1.17 -12.99 9.93
C TYR A 15 2.35 -13.25 10.87
N GLU A 16 2.29 -12.82 12.14
CA GLU A 16 3.36 -13.12 13.10
C GLU A 16 3.51 -14.62 13.32
N THR A 17 2.38 -15.33 13.43
CA THR A 17 2.34 -16.78 13.58
C THR A 17 2.88 -17.48 12.33
N PHE A 18 2.45 -17.03 11.15
CA PHE A 18 2.86 -17.58 9.85
C PHE A 18 4.34 -17.30 9.59
N LEU A 19 4.87 -16.10 9.84
CA LEU A 19 6.30 -15.80 9.68
C LEU A 19 7.18 -16.55 10.68
N ALA A 20 6.72 -16.68 11.93
CA ALA A 20 7.43 -17.45 12.94
C ALA A 20 7.51 -18.93 12.53
N ALA A 21 6.45 -19.47 11.93
CA ALA A 21 6.38 -20.85 11.45
C ALA A 21 7.05 -21.09 10.10
N TYR A 22 6.97 -20.13 9.17
CA TYR A 22 7.38 -20.31 7.79
C TYR A 22 8.90 -20.22 7.64
N GLU A 23 9.60 -19.25 8.24
CA GLU A 23 11.07 -19.19 8.13
C GLU A 23 11.74 -18.08 8.98
N SER A 24 12.04 -18.39 10.24
CA SER A 24 12.86 -17.54 11.10
C SER A 24 14.29 -17.29 10.56
N SER A 25 14.79 -18.21 9.73
CA SER A 25 16.09 -18.16 9.06
C SER A 25 16.10 -17.24 7.82
N LEU A 26 15.02 -17.21 7.03
CA LEU A 26 14.92 -16.37 5.81
C LEU A 26 14.80 -14.87 6.15
N ARG A 27 14.13 -14.53 7.27
CA ARG A 27 14.07 -13.14 7.79
C ARG A 27 15.46 -12.54 8.00
N LYS A 28 16.38 -13.31 8.61
CA LYS A 28 17.74 -12.85 8.91
C LYS A 28 18.62 -12.82 7.67
N SER A 29 18.50 -13.79 6.77
CA SER A 29 19.34 -13.87 5.58
C SER A 29 18.93 -12.89 4.47
N ARG A 30 17.66 -12.51 4.40
CA ARG A 30 17.12 -11.55 3.40
C ARG A 30 16.86 -10.15 3.95
N GLY A 31 17.13 -9.90 5.23
CA GLY A 31 16.98 -8.58 5.85
C GLY A 31 15.53 -8.07 5.91
N VAL A 32 14.55 -8.98 6.00
CA VAL A 32 13.12 -8.61 6.03
C VAL A 32 12.74 -8.22 7.45
N TYR A 33 12.71 -6.91 7.71
CA TYR A 33 12.33 -6.33 9.00
C TYR A 33 10.96 -5.67 8.91
N TYR A 34 10.14 -5.92 9.93
CA TYR A 34 8.87 -5.22 10.08
C TYR A 34 9.14 -3.79 10.55
N THR A 35 8.55 -2.81 9.86
CA THR A 35 8.61 -1.40 10.29
C THR A 35 7.49 -1.14 11.30
N PRO A 36 7.80 -0.68 12.53
CA PRO A 36 6.77 -0.42 13.53
C PRO A 36 5.72 0.59 13.04
N GLU A 37 4.43 0.30 13.28
CA GLU A 37 3.32 1.16 12.84
C GLU A 37 3.45 2.63 13.27
N PRO A 38 3.89 2.96 14.49
CA PRO A 38 4.07 4.36 14.89
C PRO A 38 5.04 5.12 13.98
N VAL A 39 6.10 4.45 13.51
CA VAL A 39 7.09 5.05 12.61
C VAL A 39 6.49 5.25 11.22
N VAL A 40 5.77 4.25 10.71
CA VAL A 40 5.11 4.34 9.40
C VAL A 40 4.08 5.47 9.40
N ASN A 41 3.21 5.52 10.42
CA ASN A 41 2.17 6.55 10.53
C ASN A 41 2.78 7.95 10.65
N PHE A 42 3.89 8.10 11.40
CA PHE A 42 4.61 9.36 11.47
C PHE A 42 5.12 9.83 10.11
N ILE A 43 5.78 8.94 9.35
CA ILE A 43 6.32 9.27 8.02
C ILE A 43 5.18 9.65 7.05
N VAL A 44 4.13 8.83 6.99
CA VAL A 44 2.99 9.05 6.09
C VAL A 44 2.27 10.36 6.44
N GLY A 45 2.05 10.61 7.73
CA GLY A 45 1.46 11.86 8.22
C GLY A 45 2.30 13.07 7.86
N ALA A 46 3.61 13.03 8.15
CA ALA A 46 4.52 14.13 7.84
C ALA A 46 4.57 14.45 6.33
N VAL A 47 4.60 13.43 5.46
CA VAL A 47 4.55 13.63 4.01
C VAL A 47 3.20 14.24 3.61
N ASN A 48 2.09 13.76 4.17
CA ASN A 48 0.77 14.32 3.91
C ASN A 48 0.68 15.80 4.31
N ASP A 49 1.21 16.16 5.47
CA ASP A 49 1.17 17.53 5.98
C ASP A 49 2.00 18.47 5.11
N ILE A 50 3.19 18.03 4.68
CA ILE A 50 4.03 18.77 3.72
C ILE A 50 3.28 19.00 2.40
N LEU A 51 2.56 17.99 1.88
CA LEU A 51 1.78 18.13 0.65
C LEU A 51 0.62 19.12 0.80
N ARG A 52 0.00 19.19 1.99
CA ARG A 52 -1.12 20.08 2.29
C ARG A 52 -0.69 21.51 2.65
N ASP A 53 0.59 21.71 3.01
CA ASP A 53 1.11 23.03 3.35
C ASP A 53 1.00 23.98 2.14
N GLU A 54 0.18 25.03 2.31
CA GLU A 54 -0.10 26.08 1.32
C GLU A 54 1.16 26.83 0.85
N LYS A 55 2.23 26.83 1.65
CA LYS A 55 3.50 27.49 1.32
C LYS A 55 4.46 26.59 0.56
N ILE A 56 4.23 25.28 0.54
CA ILE A 56 5.13 24.30 -0.08
C ILE A 56 4.52 23.72 -1.35
N PHE A 57 3.42 22.98 -1.23
CA PHE A 57 2.82 22.25 -2.35
C PHE A 57 1.37 22.64 -2.63
N ASP A 58 0.65 23.18 -1.65
CA ASP A 58 -0.74 23.64 -1.77
C ASP A 58 -1.67 22.58 -2.40
N LEU A 59 -1.60 21.35 -1.88
CA LEU A 59 -2.46 20.25 -2.29
C LEU A 59 -3.44 19.95 -1.15
N GLU A 60 -4.63 20.56 -1.19
CA GLU A 60 -5.68 20.41 -0.18
C GLU A 60 -5.96 18.93 0.20
N ASP A 61 -6.04 18.03 -0.80
CA ASP A 61 -6.28 16.60 -0.56
C ASP A 61 -5.02 15.83 -0.10
N GLY A 62 -3.86 16.49 0.01
CA GLY A 62 -2.57 15.90 0.37
C GLY A 62 -2.21 14.69 -0.49
N LEU A 63 -1.97 13.55 0.17
CA LEU A 63 -1.73 12.25 -0.49
C LEU A 63 -2.87 11.81 -1.42
N GLY A 64 -4.09 12.34 -1.24
CA GLY A 64 -5.30 12.11 -2.03
C GLY A 64 -5.33 12.86 -3.37
N SER A 65 -4.43 13.81 -3.59
CA SER A 65 -4.39 14.63 -4.80
C SER A 65 -4.02 13.82 -6.06
N ARG A 66 -4.62 14.18 -7.21
CA ARG A 66 -4.29 13.55 -8.51
C ARG A 66 -2.89 13.90 -9.03
N LYS A 67 -2.27 14.93 -8.45
CA LYS A 67 -0.90 15.34 -8.79
C LYS A 67 0.15 14.47 -8.10
N VAL A 68 -0.25 13.60 -7.16
CA VAL A 68 0.66 12.78 -6.35
C VAL A 68 0.62 11.33 -6.81
N THR A 69 1.77 10.77 -7.14
CA THR A 69 1.96 9.33 -7.38
C THR A 69 2.79 8.76 -6.24
N ILE A 70 2.35 7.64 -5.68
CA ILE A 70 2.99 6.98 -4.53
C ILE A 70 3.66 5.69 -5.02
N LEU A 71 4.93 5.53 -4.69
CA LEU A 71 5.70 4.30 -4.93
C LEU A 71 6.38 3.88 -3.62
N ASP A 72 6.14 2.64 -3.22
CA ASP A 72 6.95 1.95 -2.22
C ASP A 72 7.85 0.91 -2.94
N PRO A 73 9.15 1.18 -3.12
CA PRO A 73 10.05 0.30 -3.87
C PRO A 73 10.45 -0.98 -3.11
N ALA A 74 10.09 -1.09 -1.83
CA ALA A 74 10.38 -2.26 -1.00
C ALA A 74 9.18 -2.50 -0.06
N THR A 75 8.02 -2.75 -0.66
CA THR A 75 6.72 -2.70 0.02
C THR A 75 6.58 -3.72 1.14
N GLY A 76 7.34 -4.81 1.11
CA GLY A 76 7.22 -5.89 2.09
C GLY A 76 5.79 -6.39 2.09
N THR A 77 5.18 -6.35 3.28
CA THR A 77 3.77 -6.71 3.47
C THR A 77 2.78 -5.57 3.24
N GLY A 78 3.21 -4.48 2.61
CA GLY A 78 2.35 -3.37 2.22
C GLY A 78 2.03 -2.39 3.35
N THR A 79 2.87 -2.29 4.38
CA THR A 79 2.54 -1.48 5.58
C THR A 79 2.48 0.02 5.27
N PHE A 80 3.40 0.56 4.44
CA PHE A 80 3.32 1.96 4.03
C PHE A 80 2.09 2.22 3.13
N LEU A 81 1.83 1.37 2.13
CA LEU A 81 0.66 1.52 1.26
C LEU A 81 -0.65 1.46 2.05
N TYR A 82 -0.73 0.57 3.04
CA TYR A 82 -1.86 0.48 3.96
C TYR A 82 -2.06 1.79 4.74
N ALA A 83 -0.99 2.32 5.34
CA ALA A 83 -1.03 3.57 6.08
C ALA A 83 -1.40 4.76 5.19
N VAL A 84 -0.91 4.81 3.95
CA VAL A 84 -1.27 5.84 2.98
C VAL A 84 -2.76 5.81 2.64
N ILE A 85 -3.33 4.63 2.36
CA ILE A 85 -4.77 4.51 2.08
C ILE A 85 -5.58 4.96 3.30
N LYS A 86 -5.18 4.55 4.51
CA LYS A 86 -5.82 5.00 5.76
C LYS A 86 -5.71 6.52 5.95
N GLN A 87 -4.54 7.11 5.75
CA GLN A 87 -4.36 8.55 5.88
C GLN A 87 -5.27 9.33 4.91
N ILE A 88 -5.36 8.88 3.65
CA ILE A 88 -6.25 9.51 2.66
C ILE A 88 -7.72 9.34 3.08
N TYR A 89 -8.10 8.17 3.57
CA TYR A 89 -9.45 7.93 4.09
C TYR A 89 -9.80 8.88 5.25
N LEU A 90 -8.90 9.04 6.22
CA LEU A 90 -9.06 9.92 7.38
C LEU A 90 -9.11 11.40 7.00
N ASN A 91 -8.39 11.84 5.96
CA ASN A 91 -8.46 13.21 5.47
C ASN A 91 -9.83 13.56 4.87
N GLU A 92 -10.54 12.58 4.33
CA GLU A 92 -11.77 12.79 3.53
C GLU A 92 -13.06 12.54 4.30
N ILE A 93 -12.99 11.85 5.43
CA ILE A 93 -14.16 11.48 6.22
C ILE A 93 -14.27 12.38 7.43
N ASP A 94 -15.21 13.30 7.30
CA ASP A 94 -15.83 14.01 8.42
C ASP A 94 -17.17 13.32 8.72
N ASP A 95 -17.13 12.31 9.61
CA ASP A 95 -18.21 11.52 10.26
C ASP A 95 -19.44 11.06 9.44
N SER A 96 -19.50 11.30 8.14
CA SER A 96 -20.68 11.07 7.33
C SER A 96 -20.34 10.60 5.92
N ASN A 97 -20.56 9.30 5.74
CA ASN A 97 -20.94 8.63 4.49
C ASN A 97 -19.82 7.92 3.70
N ILE A 98 -19.68 6.61 3.95
CA ILE A 98 -18.89 5.63 3.16
C ILE A 98 -19.13 5.77 1.64
N ARG A 99 -20.34 6.16 1.20
CA ARG A 99 -20.64 6.38 -0.22
C ARG A 99 -19.79 7.49 -0.85
N ARG A 100 -19.34 8.47 -0.06
CA ARG A 100 -18.45 9.55 -0.51
C ARG A 100 -17.04 9.03 -0.78
N TRP A 101 -16.56 8.06 0.01
CA TRP A 101 -15.25 7.44 -0.15
C TRP A 101 -15.08 6.77 -1.51
N ASN A 102 -15.99 5.87 -1.90
CA ASN A 102 -15.88 5.17 -3.19
C ASN A 102 -15.88 6.13 -4.38
N LYS A 103 -16.75 7.15 -4.33
CA LYS A 103 -16.79 8.20 -5.36
C LYS A 103 -15.49 9.00 -5.38
N PHE A 104 -14.93 9.34 -4.21
CA PHE A 104 -13.66 10.04 -4.09
C PHE A 104 -12.51 9.19 -4.66
N PHE A 105 -12.38 7.94 -4.20
CA PHE A 105 -11.31 7.02 -4.56
C PHE A 105 -11.23 6.81 -6.08
N ARG A 106 -12.38 6.57 -6.72
CA ARG A 106 -12.47 6.42 -8.17
C ARG A 106 -12.21 7.75 -8.91
N ARG A 107 -12.80 8.86 -8.47
CA ARG A 107 -12.60 10.19 -9.10
C ARG A 107 -11.14 10.64 -9.04
N LYS A 108 -10.45 10.36 -7.95
CA LYS A 108 -9.02 10.68 -7.77
C LYS A 108 -8.09 9.62 -8.36
N LYS A 109 -8.64 8.54 -8.91
CA LYS A 109 -7.93 7.41 -9.51
C LYS A 109 -6.86 6.83 -8.57
N LEU A 110 -7.16 6.71 -7.27
CA LEU A 110 -6.19 6.33 -6.23
C LEU A 110 -5.49 5.00 -6.53
N LEU A 111 -6.26 3.96 -6.90
CA LEU A 111 -5.71 2.65 -7.24
C LEU A 111 -4.66 2.71 -8.36
N SER A 112 -4.87 3.61 -9.33
CA SER A 112 -4.02 3.69 -10.52
C SER A 112 -2.66 4.36 -10.25
N ARG A 113 -2.49 5.00 -9.08
CA ARG A 113 -1.34 5.83 -8.72
C ARG A 113 -0.65 5.42 -7.41
N LEU A 114 -1.02 4.28 -6.85
CA LEU A 114 -0.42 3.65 -5.67
C LEU A 114 0.33 2.40 -6.12
N PHE A 115 1.65 2.41 -6.04
CA PHE A 115 2.53 1.36 -6.53
C PHE A 115 3.35 0.76 -5.40
N GLY A 116 3.53 -0.56 -5.40
CA GLY A 116 4.44 -1.26 -4.49
C GLY A 116 5.28 -2.28 -5.24
N PHE A 117 6.59 -2.32 -4.98
CA PHE A 117 7.47 -3.36 -5.51
C PHE A 117 7.96 -4.25 -4.37
N GLU A 118 7.88 -5.56 -4.57
CA GLU A 118 8.36 -6.54 -3.63
C GLU A 118 9.19 -7.60 -4.35
N LEU A 119 10.28 -8.05 -3.74
CA LEU A 119 11.17 -9.04 -4.32
C LEU A 119 10.74 -10.48 -3.99
N LEU A 120 10.09 -10.69 -2.84
CA LEU A 120 9.77 -12.02 -2.31
C LEU A 120 8.27 -12.33 -2.42
N MET A 121 7.94 -13.54 -2.89
CA MET A 121 6.55 -13.97 -3.15
C MET A 121 5.66 -13.93 -1.89
N THR A 122 6.22 -14.28 -0.74
CA THR A 122 5.49 -14.32 0.54
C THR A 122 5.01 -12.93 0.98
N PRO A 123 5.89 -11.93 1.23
CA PRO A 123 5.44 -10.60 1.58
C PRO A 123 4.57 -9.96 0.49
N TYR A 124 4.85 -10.22 -0.79
CA TYR A 124 4.02 -9.80 -1.92
C TYR A 124 2.56 -10.29 -1.80
N THR A 125 2.37 -11.57 -1.49
CA THR A 125 1.03 -12.18 -1.32
C THR A 125 0.31 -11.58 -0.13
N ILE A 126 1.04 -11.35 0.96
CA ILE A 126 0.48 -10.76 2.18
C ILE A 126 0.09 -9.29 1.94
N ALA A 127 0.89 -8.53 1.20
CA ALA A 127 0.55 -7.16 0.82
C ALA A 127 -0.78 -7.13 0.04
N HIS A 128 -0.97 -8.05 -0.90
CA HIS A 128 -2.23 -8.17 -1.63
C HIS A 128 -3.42 -8.49 -0.73
N LEU A 129 -3.28 -9.48 0.17
CA LEU A 129 -4.33 -9.84 1.12
C LEU A 129 -4.66 -8.66 2.03
N LYS A 130 -3.65 -8.04 2.64
CA LYS A 130 -3.81 -6.93 3.60
C LYS A 130 -4.46 -5.71 2.96
N LEU A 131 -4.00 -5.30 1.77
CA LEU A 131 -4.58 -4.17 1.06
C LEU A 131 -5.97 -4.48 0.50
N GLY A 132 -6.21 -5.70 0.04
CA GLY A 132 -7.52 -6.16 -0.42
C GLY A 132 -8.56 -6.13 0.70
N LEU A 133 -8.22 -6.66 1.88
CA LEU A 133 -9.06 -6.60 3.07
C LEU A 133 -9.33 -5.15 3.51
N LEU A 134 -8.29 -4.31 3.58
CA LEU A 134 -8.48 -2.88 3.89
C LEU A 134 -9.48 -2.24 2.92
N LEU A 135 -9.29 -2.40 1.61
CA LEU A 135 -10.16 -1.79 0.62
C LEU A 135 -11.60 -2.31 0.73
N SER A 136 -11.76 -3.61 0.97
CA SER A 136 -13.06 -4.23 1.24
C SER A 136 -13.73 -3.64 2.49
N ASP A 137 -13.00 -3.47 3.59
CA ASP A 137 -13.50 -2.90 4.85
C ASP A 137 -13.91 -1.43 4.67
N LEU A 138 -13.19 -0.70 3.81
CA LEU A 138 -13.55 0.67 3.43
C LEU A 138 -14.69 0.72 2.40
N GLY A 139 -15.24 -0.44 1.99
CA GLY A 139 -16.36 -0.57 1.06
C GLY A 139 -16.00 -0.41 -0.41
N TYR A 140 -14.71 -0.52 -0.79
CA TYR A 140 -14.27 -0.39 -2.17
C TYR A 140 -14.51 -1.68 -2.97
N ASP A 141 -15.31 -1.55 -4.03
CA ASP A 141 -15.54 -2.62 -5.00
C ASP A 141 -14.61 -2.46 -6.20
N PHE A 142 -13.82 -3.49 -6.47
CA PHE A 142 -12.98 -3.57 -7.67
C PHE A 142 -13.83 -3.75 -8.93
N ALA A 143 -13.54 -3.00 -9.99
CA ALA A 143 -14.02 -3.35 -11.32
C ALA A 143 -13.30 -4.62 -11.83
N PRO A 144 -13.87 -5.39 -12.78
CA PRO A 144 -13.28 -6.66 -13.25
C PRO A 144 -11.82 -6.56 -13.73
N GLU A 145 -11.44 -5.42 -14.33
CA GLU A 145 -10.09 -5.17 -14.85
C GLU A 145 -9.20 -4.39 -13.86
N GLU A 146 -9.72 -4.03 -12.69
CA GLU A 146 -8.97 -3.31 -11.67
C GLU A 146 -8.20 -4.27 -10.76
N ARG A 147 -6.93 -3.95 -10.51
CA ARG A 147 -6.07 -4.70 -9.59
C ARG A 147 -5.26 -3.77 -8.72
N LEU A 148 -4.80 -4.30 -7.59
CA LEU A 148 -3.72 -3.68 -6.84
C LEU A 148 -2.46 -3.62 -7.70
N LYS A 149 -1.79 -2.47 -7.68
CA LYS A 149 -0.54 -2.22 -8.40
C LYS A 149 0.67 -2.53 -7.52
N VAL A 150 0.64 -3.71 -6.90
CA VAL A 150 1.78 -4.29 -6.21
C VAL A 150 2.41 -5.32 -7.15
N TYR A 151 3.72 -5.26 -7.36
CA TYR A 151 4.42 -6.05 -8.37
C TYR A 151 5.54 -6.85 -7.72
N LEU A 152 5.66 -8.13 -8.12
CA LEU A 152 6.78 -8.97 -7.75
C LEU A 152 7.96 -8.66 -8.69
N THR A 153 8.87 -7.79 -8.26
CA THR A 153 9.96 -7.27 -9.09
C THR A 153 11.11 -6.74 -8.24
N ASN A 154 12.28 -6.58 -8.87
CA ASN A 154 13.42 -5.92 -8.25
C ASN A 154 13.39 -4.43 -8.61
N ALA A 155 13.16 -3.57 -7.62
CA ALA A 155 13.12 -2.12 -7.82
C ALA A 155 14.44 -1.50 -8.33
N LEU A 156 15.56 -2.23 -8.23
CA LEU A 156 16.87 -1.80 -8.73
C LEU A 156 17.13 -2.25 -10.18
N GLU A 157 16.30 -3.12 -10.75
CA GLU A 157 16.42 -3.47 -12.16
C GLU A 157 16.09 -2.27 -13.04
N ALA A 158 16.86 -2.12 -14.13
CA ALA A 158 16.63 -1.05 -15.09
C ALA A 158 15.22 -1.20 -15.70
N GLY A 159 14.43 -0.12 -15.67
CA GLY A 159 13.14 -0.11 -16.33
C GLY A 159 13.28 -0.43 -17.81
N ILE A 160 12.41 -1.30 -18.33
CA ILE A 160 12.36 -1.62 -19.76
C ILE A 160 12.11 -0.32 -20.52
N LYS A 161 13.07 0.08 -21.36
CA LYS A 161 12.89 1.27 -22.20
C LYS A 161 11.77 0.98 -23.19
N SER A 162 10.93 1.98 -23.45
CA SER A 162 9.75 1.81 -24.32
C SER A 162 10.08 1.30 -25.75
N GLY A 163 11.35 1.34 -26.17
CA GLY A 163 11.83 0.77 -27.44
C GLY A 163 12.32 -0.68 -27.39
N GLU A 164 12.37 -1.31 -26.22
CA GLU A 164 12.75 -2.72 -26.01
C GLU A 164 11.54 -3.63 -25.76
N LEU A 165 10.33 -3.05 -25.81
CA LEU A 165 9.07 -3.76 -25.65
C LEU A 165 8.79 -4.61 -26.91
N ILE A 166 9.01 -5.92 -26.81
CA ILE A 166 8.62 -6.87 -27.85
C ILE A 166 7.09 -7.05 -27.80
N PRO A 167 6.34 -6.69 -28.87
CA PRO A 167 4.89 -6.84 -28.90
C PRO A 167 4.49 -8.30 -28.69
N GLY A 168 3.62 -8.56 -27.71
CA GLY A 168 3.05 -9.88 -27.43
C GLY A 168 3.54 -10.58 -26.15
N ILE A 169 4.72 -10.23 -25.62
CA ILE A 169 5.22 -10.80 -24.34
C ILE A 169 4.89 -9.88 -23.16
N THR A 170 4.90 -8.56 -23.37
CA THR A 170 4.76 -7.58 -22.28
C THR A 170 3.33 -7.36 -21.77
N GLN A 171 2.31 -7.94 -22.42
CA GLN A 171 0.93 -7.85 -21.95
C GLN A 171 0.66 -8.63 -20.66
N ILE A 172 1.58 -9.50 -20.23
CA ILE A 172 1.43 -10.29 -18.99
C ILE A 172 1.89 -9.48 -17.76
N ILE A 173 2.66 -8.40 -17.94
CA ILE A 173 3.30 -7.67 -16.82
C ILE A 173 2.75 -6.23 -16.64
N ALA A 174 2.09 -5.66 -17.66
CA ALA A 174 1.49 -4.32 -17.58
C ALA A 174 0.15 -4.32 -16.81
#